data_AF-A0A1D9C3X2-F1
#
_entry.id   AF-A0A1D9C3X2-F1
#
_cell.length_a   1.000
_cell.length_b   1.000
_cell.length_c   1.000
_cell.angle_alpha   90.00
_cell.angle_beta   90.00
_cell.angle_gamma   90.00
#
_symmetry.space_group_name_H-M   'P 1'
#
loop_
_entity.id
_entity.type
_entity.pdbx_description
1 polymer ?
#
loop_
_entity_poly.entity_id
_entity_poly.type
_entity_poly.pdbx_seq_one_letter_code
_entity_poly.pdbx_strand_id
1 'polypeptide(L)' 'WLRVYGCELLSDGSVRGSEQHGYNGRDFISFDLESGRFVAADSGAEITRRRWKHEGTVAERLTNYLKHECPEELQKYVGY' A
#
# COMPACT_ATOMS: atom_id res chain seq x y z
N TRP A 1 17.08 3.04 -2.71
CA TRP A 1 15.67 2.65 -2.87
C TRP A 1 14.95 2.92 -1.56
N LEU A 2 13.68 3.27 -1.61
CA LEU A 2 12.84 3.51 -0.44
C LEU A 2 11.56 2.70 -0.58
N ARG A 3 11.12 2.09 0.52
CA ARG A 3 9.82 1.45 0.65
C ARG A 3 9.17 1.95 1.93
N VAL A 4 8.00 2.58 1.80
CA VAL A 4 7.19 3.06 2.93
C VAL A 4 5.86 2.35 2.86
N TYR A 5 5.40 1.80 3.97
CA TYR A 5 4.09 1.16 4.04
C TYR A 5 3.55 1.31 5.45
N GLY A 6 2.22 1.32 5.57
CA GLY A 6 1.57 1.43 6.87
C GLY A 6 0.07 1.60 6.74
N CYS A 7 -0.58 1.53 7.88
CA CYS A 7 -2.02 1.71 8.03
C CYS A 7 -2.32 2.70 9.16
N GLU A 8 -3.53 3.23 9.12
CA GLU A 8 -4.10 4.13 10.11
C GLU A 8 -5.47 3.59 10.51
N LEU A 9 -5.69 3.39 11.81
CA LEU A 9 -6.99 3.08 12.40
C LEU A 9 -7.73 4.38 12.70
N LEU A 10 -8.84 4.60 12.02
CA LEU A 10 -9.67 5.79 12.20
C LEU A 10 -10.70 5.59 13.31
N SER A 11 -11.21 6.71 13.84
CA SER A 11 -12.17 6.71 14.96
C SER A 11 -13.52 6.04 14.63
N ASP A 12 -13.88 5.96 13.34
CA ASP A 12 -15.08 5.26 12.88
C ASP A 12 -14.86 3.75 12.68
N GLY A 13 -13.67 3.24 13.03
CA GLY A 13 -13.28 1.84 12.88
C GLY A 13 -12.82 1.48 11.46
N SER A 14 -12.79 2.44 10.53
CA SER A 14 -12.23 2.20 9.20
C SER A 14 -10.69 2.20 9.23
N VAL A 15 -10.09 1.51 8.25
CA VAL A 15 -8.64 1.40 8.11
C VAL A 15 -8.23 2.04 6.80
N ARG A 16 -7.32 3.01 6.87
CA ARG A 16 -6.60 3.52 5.70
C ARG A 16 -5.23 2.86 5.64
N GLY A 17 -4.70 2.66 4.44
CA GLY A 17 -3.39 2.05 4.29
C GLY A 17 -2.80 2.30 2.92
N SER A 18 -1.47 2.31 2.87
CA SER A 18 -0.75 2.51 1.62
C SER A 18 0.61 1.81 1.63
N GLU A 19 1.14 1.58 0.43
CA GLU A 19 2.53 1.20 0.22
C GLU A 19 3.11 2.01 -0.93
N GLN A 20 4.32 2.53 -0.78
CA GLN A 20 5.01 3.38 -1.74
C GLN A 20 6.45 2.92 -1.94
N HIS A 21 6.85 2.84 -3.20
CA HIS A 21 8.21 2.54 -3.65
C HIS A 21 8.80 3.76 -4.35
N GLY A 22 10.04 4.09 -4.00
CA GLY A 22 10.79 5.18 -4.60
C GLY A 22 12.24 4.81 -4.91
N TYR A 23 12.78 5.42 -5.96
CA TYR A 23 14.17 5.24 -6.40
C TYR A 23 14.83 6.61 -6.57
N ASN A 24 16.08 6.75 -6.10
CA ASN A 24 16.86 7.98 -6.22
C ASN A 24 16.14 9.24 -5.70
N GLY A 25 15.39 9.10 -4.60
CA GLY A 25 14.63 10.20 -3.99
C GLY A 25 13.38 10.62 -4.77
N ARG A 26 12.95 9.83 -5.77
CA ARG A 26 11.73 10.07 -6.55
C ARG A 26 10.74 8.93 -6.36
N ASP A 27 9.47 9.28 -6.37
CA ASP A 27 8.38 8.32 -6.35
C ASP A 27 8.39 7.48 -7.62
N PHE A 28 8.01 6.22 -7.50
CA PHE A 28 7.93 5.29 -8.61
C PHE A 28 6.54 4.68 -8.72
N ILE A 29 6.10 3.96 -7.69
CA ILE A 29 4.76 3.36 -7.67
C ILE A 29 4.21 3.34 -6.25
N SER A 30 2.91 3.59 -6.11
CA SER A 30 2.20 3.45 -4.84
C SER A 30 0.97 2.56 -4.99
N PHE A 31 0.54 1.97 -3.89
CA PHE A 31 -0.72 1.26 -3.71
C PHE A 31 -1.53 1.96 -2.63
N ASP A 32 -2.81 2.18 -2.91
CA ASP A 32 -3.75 2.78 -2.00
C ASP A 32 -4.85 1.76 -1.65
N LEU A 33 -5.04 1.50 -0.35
CA LEU A 33 -5.98 0.50 0.15
C LEU A 33 -7.43 0.88 -0.16
N GLU A 34 -7.76 2.16 -0.07
CA GLU A 34 -9.13 2.66 -0.25
C GLU A 34 -9.64 2.40 -1.66
N SER A 35 -8.81 2.71 -2.67
CA SER A 35 -9.10 2.43 -4.07
C SER A 35 -8.76 1.01 -4.50
N GLY A 36 -7.93 0.29 -3.74
CA GLY A 36 -7.40 -1.03 -4.08
C GLY A 36 -6.53 -1.02 -5.34
N ARG A 37 -5.89 0.12 -5.66
CA ARG A 37 -5.25 0.35 -6.96
C ARG A 37 -3.82 0.85 -6.82
N PHE A 38 -3.03 0.50 -7.83
CA PHE A 38 -1.70 1.04 -8.02
C PHE A 38 -1.74 2.35 -8.80
N VAL A 39 -0.93 3.31 -8.37
CA VAL A 39 -0.67 4.59 -9.04
C VAL A 39 0.81 4.63 -9.43
N ALA A 40 1.07 4.76 -10.73
CA ALA A 40 2.42 4.97 -11.25
C ALA A 40 2.77 6.45 -11.16
N ALA A 41 3.99 6.77 -10.72
CA ALA A 41 4.47 8.14 -10.64
C ALA A 41 4.93 8.68 -12.00
N ASP A 42 5.42 7.81 -12.90
CA ASP A 42 5.87 8.17 -14.23
C ASP A 42 5.62 7.05 -15.27
N SER A 43 6.01 7.32 -16.54
CA SER A 43 5.86 6.37 -17.64
C SER A 43 6.70 5.10 -17.50
N GLY A 44 7.81 5.15 -16.74
CA GLY A 44 8.62 3.97 -16.44
C GLY A 44 7.91 3.02 -15.48
N ALA A 45 7.21 3.57 -14.48
CA ALA A 45 6.42 2.81 -13.52
C ALA A 45 5.14 2.18 -14.10
N GLU A 46 4.63 2.70 -15.22
CA GLU A 46 3.42 2.19 -15.87
C GLU A 46 3.51 0.72 -16.29
N ILE A 47 4.71 0.26 -16.68
CA ILE A 47 4.94 -1.15 -17.03
C ILE A 47 4.68 -2.03 -15.82
N THR A 48 5.24 -1.67 -14.67
CA THR A 48 5.05 -2.38 -13.39
C THR A 48 3.59 -2.32 -12.95
N ARG A 49 2.95 -1.15 -13.03
CA ARG A 49 1.53 -0.97 -12.68
C ARG A 49 0.62 -1.90 -13.46
N ARG A 50 0.81 -1.99 -14.79
CA ARG A 50 0.00 -2.85 -15.66
C ARG A 50 0.22 -4.32 -15.35
N ARG A 51 1.47 -4.72 -15.12
CA ARG A 51 1.81 -6.08 -14.73
C ARG A 51 1.15 -6.49 -13.42
N TRP A 52 1.32 -5.70 -12.37
CA TRP A 52 0.73 -6.01 -11.05
C TRP A 52 -0.79 -5.95 -11.06
N LYS A 53 -1.38 -5.04 -11.85
CA LYS A 53 -2.83 -5.02 -12.09
C LYS A 53 -3.31 -6.30 -12.78
N HIS A 54 -2.57 -6.80 -13.76
CA HIS A 54 -2.93 -8.02 -14.49
C HIS A 54 -2.75 -9.28 -13.64
N GLU A 55 -1.65 -9.37 -12.89
CA GLU A 55 -1.36 -10.50 -12.00
C GLU A 55 -2.33 -10.56 -10.82
N GLY A 56 -2.77 -9.41 -10.28
CA GLY A 56 -3.76 -9.30 -9.19
C GLY A 56 -3.23 -9.72 -7.82
N THR A 57 -2.40 -10.74 -7.75
CA THR A 57 -1.84 -11.34 -6.52
C THR A 57 -1.10 -10.33 -5.64
N VAL A 58 -0.42 -9.35 -6.24
CA VAL A 58 0.26 -8.29 -5.47
C VAL A 58 -0.77 -7.39 -4.78
N ALA A 59 -1.84 -7.00 -5.48
CA ALA A 59 -2.90 -6.18 -4.88
C ALA A 59 -3.63 -6.94 -3.75
N GLU A 60 -3.91 -8.22 -3.93
CA GLU A 60 -4.53 -9.08 -2.91
C GLU A 60 -3.67 -9.17 -1.66
N ARG A 61 -2.37 -9.43 -1.82
CA ARG A 61 -1.43 -9.51 -0.70
C ARG A 61 -1.33 -8.19 0.06
N LEU A 62 -1.22 -7.06 -0.64
CA LEU A 62 -1.16 -5.74 -0.01
C LEU A 62 -2.47 -5.41 0.70
N THR A 63 -3.61 -5.75 0.09
CA THR A 63 -4.92 -5.58 0.70
C THR A 63 -5.03 -6.38 1.99
N ASN A 64 -4.63 -7.65 1.98
CA ASN A 64 -4.67 -8.49 3.18
C ASN A 64 -3.84 -7.91 4.32
N TYR A 65 -2.58 -7.55 4.01
CA TYR A 65 -1.67 -7.00 4.99
C TYR A 65 -2.17 -5.67 5.57
N LEU A 66 -2.54 -4.71 4.71
CA LEU A 66 -2.94 -3.37 5.13
C LEU A 66 -4.28 -3.35 5.86
N LYS A 67 -5.19 -4.28 5.53
CA LYS A 67 -6.53 -4.35 6.12
C LYS A 67 -6.59 -5.14 7.42
N HIS A 68 -5.72 -6.13 7.61
CA HIS A 68 -5.81 -7.07 8.73
C HIS A 68 -4.53 -7.06 9.59
N GLU A 69 -3.40 -7.45 9.01
CA GLU A 69 -2.16 -7.65 9.78
C GLU A 69 -1.63 -6.33 10.36
N CYS A 70 -1.63 -5.26 9.57
CA CYS A 70 -1.16 -3.95 10.01
C CYS A 70 -1.97 -3.37 11.18
N PRO A 71 -3.31 -3.28 11.13
CA PRO A 71 -4.08 -2.76 12.26
C PRO A 71 -4.01 -3.67 13.50
N GLU A 72 -3.92 -5.00 13.32
CA GLU A 72 -3.71 -5.93 14.44
C GLU A 72 -2.40 -5.65 15.17
N GLU A 73 -1.30 -5.48 14.43
CA GLU A 73 0.00 -5.12 15.01
C GLU A 73 -0.04 -3.72 15.64
N LEU A 74 -0.75 -2.75 15.03
CA LEU A 74 -0.91 -1.40 15.57
C LEU A 74 -1.62 -1.42 16.93
N GLN A 75 -2.75 -2.14 17.04
CA GLN A 75 -3.48 -2.30 18.31
C GLN A 75 -2.62 -2.97 19.38
N LYS A 76 -1.84 -3.99 19.00
CA LYS A 76 -0.99 -4.75 19.91
C LYS A 76 0.14 -3.92 20.52
N TYR A 77 0.83 -3.10 19.73
CA TYR A 77 2.03 -2.39 20.19
C TYR A 77 1.80 -0.93 20.60
N VAL A 78 0.80 -0.27 20.03
CA VAL A 78 0.53 1.16 20.29
C VAL A 78 -0.60 1.36 21.29
N GLY A 79 -1.50 0.38 21.45
CA GLY A 79 -2.63 0.48 22.39
C GLY A 79 -3.65 1.52 21.95
N TYR A 80 -4.26 1.26 20.79
CA TYR A 80 -5.36 2.07 20.24
C TYR A 80 -6.70 1.78 20.91
#